data_AF-A0A2E0UWJ8-F1
#
_entry.id   AF-A0A2E0UWJ8-F1
#
_cell.length_a   1.000
_cell.length_b   1.000
_cell.length_c   1.000
_cell.angle_alpha   90.00
_cell.angle_beta   90.00
_cell.angle_gamma   90.00
#
_symmetry.space_group_name_H-M   'P 1'
#
loop_
_entity.id
_entity.type
_entity.pdbx_description
1 polymer ?
#
loop_
_entity_poly.entity_id
_entity_poly.type
_entity_poly.pdbx_seq_one_letter_code
_entity_poly.pdbx_strand_id
1 'polypeptide(L)'
;MVPNESKRIVIGGLDWNAVVAAGLISGFTMLIISILLPWIFLSDPFLIVRIMASVLLGPSVISPQAGLVPGIYVVAILTHFFLSIFFAMLIVLIFHRWGMIVAFIGGAVMGFVIYFMNYYTFSLVFPWLLPYHTWMLLTGHIVFGALVGTLYELFEDEHFVDQQFFKRPTSSYTL
;
A
#
# COMPACT_ATOMS: atom_id res chain seq x y z
N MET A 1 13.17 20.15 -23.79
CA MET A 1 12.86 18.70 -23.75
C MET A 1 11.37 18.59 -23.48
N VAL A 2 10.61 18.06 -24.43
CA VAL A 2 9.19 17.74 -24.20
C VAL A 2 9.18 16.45 -23.36
N PRO A 3 8.60 16.44 -22.14
CA PRO A 3 8.44 15.20 -21.38
C PRO A 3 7.71 14.16 -22.24
N ASN A 4 8.08 12.89 -22.13
CA ASN A 4 7.44 11.83 -22.91
C ASN A 4 6.04 11.53 -22.31
N GLU A 5 5.01 12.24 -22.80
CA GLU A 5 3.62 12.23 -22.29
C GLU A 5 2.81 10.95 -22.60
N SER A 6 3.42 9.88 -23.09
CA SER A 6 2.68 8.83 -23.82
C SER A 6 2.20 7.59 -23.04
N LYS A 7 2.25 7.54 -21.69
CA LYS A 7 1.88 6.30 -20.95
C LYS A 7 1.21 6.44 -19.57
N ARG A 8 0.65 7.59 -19.19
CA ARG A 8 -0.08 7.71 -17.91
C ARG A 8 -1.56 7.37 -18.07
N ILE A 9 -2.04 6.41 -17.26
CA ILE A 9 -3.45 6.02 -17.25
C ILE A 9 -4.13 6.85 -16.16
N VAL A 10 -4.94 7.82 -16.57
CA VAL A 10 -5.73 8.66 -15.67
C VAL A 10 -7.21 8.28 -15.84
N ILE A 11 -7.84 7.77 -14.78
CA ILE A 11 -9.27 7.40 -14.79
C ILE A 11 -9.90 7.99 -13.53
N GLY A 12 -10.97 8.76 -13.69
CA GLY A 12 -11.69 9.37 -12.56
C GLY A 12 -10.89 10.43 -11.80
N GLY A 13 -9.87 11.04 -12.42
CA GLY A 13 -9.01 12.05 -11.79
C GLY A 13 -7.82 11.49 -10.99
N LEU A 14 -7.64 10.16 -10.95
CA LEU A 14 -6.51 9.50 -10.31
C LEU A 14 -5.45 9.05 -11.32
N ASP A 15 -4.19 9.33 -11.03
CA ASP A 15 -3.05 8.78 -11.78
C ASP A 15 -2.71 7.37 -11.27
N TRP A 16 -3.09 6.35 -12.05
CA TRP A 16 -2.89 4.95 -11.68
C TRP A 16 -1.42 4.55 -11.62
N ASN A 17 -0.55 5.20 -12.40
CA ASN A 17 0.88 4.91 -12.33
C ASN A 17 1.45 5.41 -11.00
N ALA A 18 0.99 6.57 -10.52
CA ALA A 18 1.35 7.10 -9.21
C ALA A 18 0.82 6.20 -8.08
N VAL A 19 -0.42 5.71 -8.16
CA VAL A 19 -1.00 4.76 -7.19
C VAL A 19 -0.16 3.49 -7.10
N VAL A 20 0.16 2.88 -8.25
CA VAL A 20 0.96 1.64 -8.28
C VAL A 20 2.37 1.90 -7.76
N ALA A 21 3.02 2.99 -8.17
CA ALA A 21 4.35 3.34 -7.71
C ALA A 21 4.39 3.58 -6.19
N ALA A 22 3.46 4.36 -5.64
CA ALA A 22 3.34 4.61 -4.21
C ALA A 22 3.08 3.30 -3.44
N GLY A 23 2.14 2.46 -3.93
CA GLY A 23 1.85 1.17 -3.33
C GLY A 23 3.04 0.21 -3.35
N LEU A 24 3.83 0.16 -4.43
CA LEU A 24 5.02 -0.70 -4.50
C LEU A 24 6.14 -0.23 -3.58
N ILE A 25 6.46 1.07 -3.57
CA ILE A 25 7.55 1.63 -2.75
C ILE A 25 7.20 1.51 -1.27
N SER A 26 6.00 1.95 -0.86
CA SER A 26 5.56 1.83 0.53
C SER A 26 5.43 0.36 0.96
N GLY A 27 4.94 -0.50 0.08
CA GLY A 27 4.87 -1.94 0.32
C GLY A 27 6.24 -2.55 0.56
N PHE A 28 7.24 -2.18 -0.24
CA PHE A 28 8.61 -2.61 -0.05
C PHE A 28 9.18 -2.14 1.29
N THR A 29 8.95 -0.87 1.68
CA THR A 29 9.34 -0.36 3.00
C THR A 29 8.68 -1.15 4.14
N MET A 30 7.39 -1.44 4.03
CA MET A 30 6.67 -2.25 5.02
C MET A 30 7.22 -3.68 5.10
N LEU A 31 7.61 -4.28 3.96
CA LEU A 31 8.22 -5.60 3.93
C LEU A 31 9.57 -5.61 4.66
N ILE A 32 10.40 -4.58 4.48
CA ILE A 32 11.65 -4.41 5.22
C ILE A 32 11.36 -4.33 6.73
N ILE A 33 10.43 -3.48 7.16
CA ILE A 33 10.06 -3.35 8.58
C ILE A 33 9.57 -4.69 9.14
N SER A 34 8.78 -5.42 8.34
CA SER A 34 8.23 -6.74 8.68
C SER A 34 9.29 -7.83 8.82
N ILE A 35 10.48 -7.64 8.28
CA ILE A 35 11.62 -8.56 8.45
C ILE A 35 12.51 -8.08 9.60
N LEU A 36 12.85 -6.79 9.63
CA LEU A 36 13.78 -6.22 10.59
C LEU A 36 13.26 -6.27 12.03
N LEU A 37 12.00 -5.90 12.28
CA LEU A 37 11.49 -5.88 13.65
C LEU A 37 11.41 -7.29 14.27
N PRO A 38 10.82 -8.32 13.62
CA PRO A 38 10.84 -9.68 14.17
C PRO A 38 12.26 -10.25 14.29
N TRP A 39 13.19 -9.88 13.41
CA TRP A 39 14.57 -10.28 13.57
C TRP A 39 15.17 -9.74 14.88
N ILE A 40 15.05 -8.43 15.12
CA ILE A 40 15.63 -7.77 16.28
C ILE A 40 14.98 -8.23 17.59
N PHE A 41 13.65 -8.34 17.61
CA PHE A 41 12.92 -8.56 18.86
C PHE A 41 12.56 -10.02 19.14
N LEU A 42 12.47 -10.87 18.12
CA LEU A 42 11.99 -12.25 18.23
C LEU A 42 13.00 -13.29 17.73
N SER A 43 14.12 -12.85 17.13
CA SER A 43 15.08 -13.74 16.45
C SER A 43 14.47 -14.59 15.34
N ASP A 44 13.32 -14.18 14.79
CA ASP A 44 12.64 -14.85 13.67
C ASP A 44 12.30 -13.82 12.57
N PRO A 45 13.25 -13.53 11.65
CA PRO A 45 13.07 -12.51 10.61
C PRO A 45 11.89 -12.79 9.67
N PHE A 46 11.43 -14.04 9.59
CA PHE A 46 10.44 -14.46 8.61
C PHE A 46 9.06 -14.73 9.20
N LEU A 47 8.87 -14.52 10.51
CA LEU A 47 7.58 -14.75 11.16
C LEU A 47 6.45 -13.99 10.45
N ILE A 48 6.59 -12.68 10.26
CA ILE A 48 5.57 -11.86 9.60
C ILE A 48 5.39 -12.26 8.13
N VAL A 49 6.48 -12.60 7.44
CA VAL A 49 6.41 -13.07 6.04
C VAL A 49 5.61 -14.37 5.93
N ARG A 50 5.77 -15.31 6.87
CA ARG A 50 4.97 -16.54 6.91
C ARG A 50 3.51 -16.27 7.28
N ILE A 51 3.24 -15.28 8.13
CA ILE A 51 1.87 -14.81 8.41
C ILE A 51 1.21 -14.27 7.13
N MET A 52 1.93 -13.50 6.31
CA MET A 52 1.43 -13.02 5.01
C MET A 52 1.08 -14.18 4.07
N ALA A 53 1.95 -15.19 3.97
CA ALA A 53 1.67 -16.39 3.16
C ALA A 53 0.44 -17.17 3.63
N SER A 54 0.19 -17.17 4.95
CA SER A 54 -0.90 -17.95 5.56
C SER A 54 -2.28 -17.53 5.09
N VAL A 55 -2.44 -16.32 4.55
CA VAL A 55 -3.71 -15.85 3.98
C VAL A 55 -4.17 -16.75 2.83
N LEU A 56 -3.24 -17.22 2.00
CA LEU A 56 -3.53 -18.10 0.86
C LEU A 56 -3.19 -19.57 1.13
N LEU A 57 -2.18 -19.85 1.96
CA LEU A 57 -1.70 -21.21 2.23
C LEU A 57 -2.24 -21.83 3.53
N GLY A 58 -2.97 -21.06 4.34
CA GLY A 58 -3.47 -21.48 5.63
C GLY A 58 -2.45 -21.41 6.77
N PRO A 59 -2.86 -21.71 8.01
CA PRO A 59 -2.06 -21.46 9.22
C PRO A 59 -0.81 -22.35 9.37
N SER A 60 -0.75 -23.49 8.69
CA SER A 60 0.36 -24.46 8.81
C SER A 60 1.71 -23.90 8.37
N VAL A 61 1.73 -22.85 7.54
CA VAL A 61 2.96 -22.22 7.08
C VAL A 61 3.56 -21.24 8.09
N ILE A 62 2.82 -20.87 9.15
CA ILE A 62 3.25 -19.85 10.12
C ILE A 62 4.39 -20.34 11.01
N SER A 63 4.37 -21.62 11.41
CA SER A 63 5.44 -22.22 12.19
C SER A 63 6.78 -22.15 11.43
N PRO A 64 7.92 -22.11 12.13
CA PRO A 64 9.22 -22.26 11.50
C PRO A 64 9.24 -23.52 10.61
N GLN A 65 9.78 -23.38 9.42
CA GLN A 65 9.84 -24.45 8.43
C GLN A 65 11.18 -25.17 8.53
N ALA A 66 11.21 -26.46 8.21
CA ALA A 66 12.46 -27.22 8.13
C ALA A 66 13.23 -26.79 6.87
N GLY A 67 14.03 -25.74 6.99
CA GLY A 67 14.75 -25.12 5.88
C GLY A 67 13.93 -24.07 5.11
N LEU A 68 14.50 -23.57 4.01
CA LEU A 68 13.82 -22.61 3.13
C LEU A 68 12.89 -23.36 2.17
N VAL A 69 11.60 -23.07 2.25
CA VAL A 69 10.57 -23.53 1.31
C VAL A 69 10.18 -22.35 0.41
N PRO A 70 10.78 -22.18 -0.79
CA PRO A 70 10.66 -20.96 -1.59
C PRO A 70 9.22 -20.57 -1.91
N GLY A 71 8.33 -21.56 -2.11
CA GLY A 71 6.92 -21.33 -2.42
C GLY A 71 6.18 -20.49 -1.38
N ILE A 72 6.48 -20.68 -0.08
CA ILE A 72 5.85 -19.90 1.00
C ILE A 72 6.21 -18.42 0.85
N TYR A 73 7.48 -18.11 0.60
CA TYR A 73 7.97 -16.74 0.51
C TYR A 73 7.51 -16.04 -0.77
N VAL A 74 7.41 -16.77 -1.89
CA VAL A 74 6.81 -16.23 -3.13
C VAL A 74 5.35 -15.86 -2.89
N VAL A 75 4.56 -16.74 -2.27
CA VAL A 75 3.15 -16.47 -1.98
C VAL A 75 2.99 -15.31 -0.99
N ALA A 76 3.87 -15.20 0.01
CA ALA A 76 3.91 -14.06 0.92
C ALA A 76 4.10 -12.73 0.16
N ILE A 77 5.12 -12.66 -0.71
CA ILE A 77 5.45 -11.47 -1.50
C ILE A 77 4.27 -11.09 -2.40
N LEU A 78 3.67 -12.06 -3.10
CA LEU A 78 2.51 -11.81 -3.96
C LEU A 78 1.31 -11.27 -3.16
N THR A 79 0.98 -11.90 -2.04
CA THR A 79 -0.11 -11.46 -1.16
C THR A 79 0.14 -10.04 -0.66
N HIS A 80 1.38 -9.77 -0.20
CA HIS A 80 1.78 -8.49 0.34
C HIS A 80 1.68 -7.36 -0.69
N PHE A 81 2.28 -7.52 -1.87
CA PHE A 81 2.25 -6.48 -2.89
C PHE A 81 0.87 -6.28 -3.52
N PHE A 82 0.06 -7.36 -3.63
CA PHE A 82 -1.33 -7.24 -4.05
C PHE A 82 -2.13 -6.38 -3.06
N LEU A 83 -2.07 -6.69 -1.77
CA LEU A 83 -2.72 -5.90 -0.73
C LEU A 83 -2.16 -4.48 -0.63
N SER A 84 -0.86 -4.32 -0.84
CA SER A 84 -0.19 -3.01 -0.82
C SER A 84 -0.76 -2.06 -1.88
N ILE A 85 -0.89 -2.53 -3.13
CA ILE A 85 -1.49 -1.74 -4.21
C ILE A 85 -2.97 -1.49 -3.93
N PHE A 86 -3.70 -2.51 -3.47
CA PHE A 86 -5.12 -2.40 -3.13
C PHE A 86 -5.37 -1.34 -2.05
N PHE A 87 -4.62 -1.38 -0.94
CA PHE A 87 -4.74 -0.40 0.13
C PHE A 87 -4.22 0.97 -0.26
N ALA A 88 -3.18 1.05 -1.10
CA ALA A 88 -2.71 2.32 -1.62
C ALA A 88 -3.81 3.05 -2.42
N MET A 89 -4.52 2.32 -3.29
CA MET A 89 -5.69 2.83 -3.99
C MET A 89 -6.77 3.35 -3.03
N LEU A 90 -7.08 2.62 -1.95
CA LEU A 90 -8.07 3.07 -0.96
C LEU A 90 -7.64 4.35 -0.22
N ILE A 91 -6.37 4.46 0.18
CA ILE A 91 -5.83 5.65 0.85
C ILE A 91 -5.91 6.85 -0.09
N VAL A 92 -5.45 6.69 -1.33
CA VAL A 92 -5.41 7.76 -2.32
C VAL A 92 -6.82 8.27 -2.66
N LEU A 93 -7.79 7.37 -2.81
CA LEU A 93 -9.19 7.77 -3.04
C LEU A 93 -9.73 8.75 -1.98
N ILE A 94 -9.28 8.61 -0.73
CA ILE A 94 -9.73 9.45 0.38
C ILE A 94 -8.93 10.76 0.47
N PHE A 95 -7.61 10.71 0.27
CA PHE A 95 -6.72 11.82 0.62
C PHE A 95 -6.06 12.55 -0.56
N HIS A 96 -6.34 12.19 -1.82
CA HIS A 96 -5.79 12.89 -2.98
C HIS A 96 -6.16 14.38 -3.00
N ARG A 97 -5.18 15.27 -3.26
CA ARG A 97 -5.34 16.74 -3.44
C ARG A 97 -5.58 17.57 -2.16
N TRP A 98 -5.24 17.06 -0.99
CA TRP A 98 -5.36 17.81 0.29
C TRP A 98 -4.03 18.44 0.75
N GLY A 99 -2.97 18.28 -0.05
CA GLY A 99 -1.62 18.73 0.26
C GLY A 99 -0.83 17.71 1.09
N MET A 100 0.51 17.80 0.96
CA MET A 100 1.44 16.79 1.46
C MET A 100 1.33 16.46 2.96
N ILE A 101 1.09 17.46 3.82
CA ILE A 101 0.97 17.24 5.27
C ILE A 101 -0.31 16.44 5.58
N VAL A 102 -1.43 16.80 4.94
CA VAL A 102 -2.70 16.11 5.14
C VAL A 102 -2.61 14.70 4.58
N ALA A 103 -1.98 14.52 3.42
CA ALA A 103 -1.76 13.20 2.84
C ALA A 103 -0.88 12.30 3.74
N PHE A 104 0.19 12.84 4.32
CA PHE A 104 1.04 12.11 5.26
C PHE A 104 0.29 11.69 6.53
N ILE A 105 -0.38 12.63 7.20
CA ILE A 105 -1.10 12.35 8.47
C ILE A 105 -2.31 11.47 8.20
N GLY A 106 -3.12 11.80 7.19
CA GLY A 106 -4.29 11.04 6.78
C GLY A 106 -3.93 9.61 6.35
N GLY A 107 -2.86 9.48 5.58
CA GLY A 107 -2.28 8.19 5.23
C GLY A 107 -1.84 7.39 6.46
N ALA A 108 -1.14 8.00 7.41
CA ALA A 108 -0.71 7.35 8.65
C ALA A 108 -1.90 6.82 9.48
N VAL A 109 -2.94 7.66 9.63
CA VAL A 109 -4.19 7.30 10.30
C VAL A 109 -4.90 6.17 9.55
N MET A 110 -4.94 6.21 8.22
CA MET A 110 -5.54 5.12 7.44
C MET A 110 -4.74 3.82 7.55
N GLY A 111 -3.40 3.90 7.62
CA GLY A 111 -2.53 2.77 7.93
C GLY A 111 -2.89 2.13 9.28
N PHE A 112 -3.08 2.95 10.32
CA PHE A 112 -3.60 2.49 11.61
C PHE A 112 -4.94 1.77 11.46
N VAL A 113 -5.91 2.36 10.74
CA VAL A 113 -7.23 1.73 10.49
C VAL A 113 -7.09 0.39 9.76
N ILE A 114 -6.27 0.32 8.71
CA ILE A 114 -6.03 -0.90 7.93
C ILE A 114 -5.45 -2.01 8.82
N TYR A 115 -4.54 -1.69 9.74
CA TYR A 115 -4.05 -2.67 10.70
C TYR A 115 -5.20 -3.29 11.52
N PHE A 116 -6.12 -2.48 12.04
CA PHE A 116 -7.27 -2.99 12.78
C PHE A 116 -8.21 -3.81 11.88
N MET A 117 -8.40 -3.40 10.63
CA MET A 117 -9.17 -4.20 9.67
C MET A 117 -8.52 -5.58 9.44
N ASN A 118 -7.20 -5.63 9.24
CA ASN A 118 -6.49 -6.88 8.96
C ASN A 118 -6.48 -7.85 10.15
N TYR A 119 -6.39 -7.37 11.39
CA TYR A 119 -6.25 -8.27 12.55
C TYR A 119 -7.55 -8.47 13.35
N TYR A 120 -8.58 -7.63 13.16
CA TYR A 120 -9.86 -7.77 13.85
C TYR A 120 -11.01 -8.09 12.89
N THR A 121 -11.03 -7.51 11.69
CA THR A 121 -12.10 -7.78 10.70
C THR A 121 -11.80 -9.00 9.84
N PHE A 122 -10.60 -9.09 9.27
CA PHE A 122 -10.21 -10.25 8.45
C PHE A 122 -10.07 -11.52 9.29
N SER A 123 -9.85 -11.42 10.59
CA SER A 123 -9.88 -12.56 11.52
C SER A 123 -11.25 -13.26 11.59
N LEU A 124 -12.32 -12.64 11.10
CA LEU A 124 -13.61 -13.33 10.91
C LEU A 124 -13.53 -14.41 9.82
N VAL A 125 -12.64 -14.25 8.83
CA VAL A 125 -12.42 -15.17 7.71
C VAL A 125 -11.14 -16.00 7.90
N PHE A 126 -10.12 -15.41 8.51
CA PHE A 126 -8.82 -16.02 8.80
C PHE A 126 -8.53 -16.00 10.31
N PRO A 127 -9.21 -16.84 11.13
CA PRO A 127 -9.17 -16.73 12.60
C PRO A 127 -7.78 -16.85 13.22
N TRP A 128 -6.86 -17.51 12.53
CA TRP A 128 -5.48 -17.68 12.97
C TRP A 128 -4.63 -16.41 12.89
N LEU A 129 -5.10 -15.33 12.26
CA LEU A 129 -4.37 -14.07 12.22
C LEU A 129 -4.46 -13.30 13.55
N LEU A 130 -5.58 -13.41 14.26
CA LEU A 130 -5.85 -12.63 15.47
C LEU A 130 -4.73 -12.73 16.53
N PRO A 131 -4.16 -13.92 16.86
CA PRO A 131 -3.07 -14.02 17.84
C PRO A 131 -1.78 -13.28 17.45
N TYR A 132 -1.62 -12.93 16.18
CA TYR A 132 -0.43 -12.26 15.66
C TYR A 132 -0.59 -10.74 15.50
N HIS A 133 -1.67 -10.17 16.04
CA HIS A 133 -1.75 -8.71 16.19
C HIS A 133 -0.58 -8.26 17.06
N THR A 134 0.23 -7.34 16.57
CA THR A 134 1.44 -6.93 17.26
C THR A 134 1.82 -5.51 16.89
N TRP A 135 2.49 -4.83 17.81
CA TRP A 135 2.94 -3.45 17.61
C TRP A 135 3.92 -3.34 16.44
N MET A 136 4.70 -4.38 16.11
CA MET A 136 5.60 -4.37 14.94
C MET A 136 4.81 -4.22 13.63
N LEU A 137 3.68 -4.95 13.51
CA LEU A 137 2.78 -4.88 12.36
C LEU A 137 2.06 -3.54 12.33
N LEU A 138 1.60 -3.04 13.48
CA LEU A 138 1.00 -1.72 13.60
C LEU A 138 1.94 -0.62 13.08
N THR A 139 3.19 -0.61 13.55
CA THR A 139 4.22 0.33 13.09
C THR A 139 4.42 0.25 11.57
N GLY A 140 4.52 -0.97 11.03
CA GLY A 140 4.63 -1.18 9.59
C GLY A 140 3.47 -0.57 8.79
N HIS A 141 2.23 -0.73 9.28
CA HIS A 141 1.05 -0.19 8.60
C HIS A 141 0.95 1.34 8.69
N ILE A 142 1.29 1.94 9.84
CA ILE A 142 1.31 3.40 9.99
C ILE A 142 2.33 4.01 9.03
N VAL A 143 3.54 3.47 8.99
CA VAL A 143 4.61 3.93 8.07
C VAL A 143 4.19 3.72 6.62
N PHE A 144 3.63 2.56 6.30
CA PHE A 144 3.09 2.26 4.97
C PHE A 144 2.09 3.33 4.52
N GLY A 145 1.06 3.59 5.33
CA GLY A 145 0.01 4.53 4.97
C GLY A 145 0.51 5.96 4.82
N ALA A 146 1.39 6.39 5.73
CA ALA A 146 2.03 7.71 5.66
C ALA A 146 2.81 7.88 4.36
N LEU A 147 3.60 6.87 3.98
CA LEU A 147 4.37 6.88 2.74
C LEU A 147 3.48 6.85 1.51
N VAL A 148 2.40 6.07 1.49
CA VAL A 148 1.46 6.07 0.36
C VAL A 148 0.92 7.47 0.10
N GLY A 149 0.42 8.13 1.16
CA GLY A 149 -0.14 9.48 1.02
C GLY A 149 0.89 10.47 0.48
N THR A 150 2.10 10.48 1.02
CA THR A 150 3.18 11.37 0.57
C THR A 150 3.68 11.05 -0.84
N LEU A 151 3.91 9.77 -1.16
CA LEU A 151 4.47 9.38 -2.45
C LEU A 151 3.47 9.56 -3.58
N TYR A 152 2.17 9.36 -3.33
CA TYR A 152 1.15 9.64 -4.33
C TYR A 152 1.13 11.13 -4.69
N GLU A 153 1.06 12.02 -3.70
CA GLU A 153 1.10 13.47 -3.91
C GLU A 153 2.40 13.92 -4.62
N LEU A 154 3.52 13.23 -4.34
CA LEU A 154 4.81 13.52 -5.00
C LEU A 154 4.86 13.07 -6.47
N PHE A 155 4.12 12.01 -6.83
CA PHE A 155 4.19 11.40 -8.16
C PHE A 155 3.03 11.77 -9.08
N GLU A 156 1.92 12.24 -8.52
CA GLU A 156 0.79 12.71 -9.32
C GLU A 156 1.19 13.96 -10.11
N ASP A 157 0.77 13.99 -11.38
CA ASP A 157 1.05 15.11 -12.26
C ASP A 157 -0.15 16.05 -12.28
N GLU A 158 0.00 17.23 -11.67
CA GLU A 158 -1.06 18.23 -11.54
C GLU A 158 -1.58 18.72 -12.91
N HIS A 159 -0.77 18.69 -13.97
CA HIS A 159 -1.13 19.25 -15.28
C HIS A 159 -2.22 18.46 -16.03
N PHE A 160 -2.40 17.17 -15.74
CA PHE A 160 -3.36 16.31 -16.45
C PHE A 160 -4.76 16.31 -15.82
N VAL A 161 -4.88 16.66 -14.53
CA VAL A 161 -6.15 16.59 -13.79
C VAL A 161 -7.00 17.86 -14.01
N ASP A 162 -6.37 19.03 -14.09
CA ASP A 162 -7.09 20.29 -14.29
C ASP A 162 -7.65 20.46 -15.72
N GLN A 163 -7.05 19.84 -16.74
CA GLN A 163 -7.55 19.92 -18.12
C GLN A 163 -8.87 19.15 -18.34
N GLN A 164 -9.16 18.10 -17.56
CA GLN A 164 -10.45 17.42 -17.65
C GLN A 164 -11.60 18.23 -17.03
N PHE A 165 -11.32 19.01 -15.97
CA PHE A 165 -12.32 19.88 -15.33
C PHE A 165 -12.54 21.19 -16.12
N PHE A 166 -11.49 21.76 -16.70
CA PHE A 166 -11.57 22.96 -17.53
C PHE A 166 -11.54 22.64 -19.03
N LYS A 167 -12.53 21.89 -19.53
CA LYS A 167 -12.96 22.10 -20.92
C LYS A 167 -13.60 23.48 -21.01
N ARG A 168 -12.78 24.53 -21.17
CA ARG A 168 -13.29 25.85 -21.57
C ARG A 168 -14.01 25.65 -22.91
N PRO A 169 -15.27 26.09 -23.06
CA PRO A 169 -15.88 26.13 -24.38
C PRO A 169 -14.98 27.00 -25.24
N THR A 170 -14.43 26.42 -26.31
CA THR A 170 -13.77 27.23 -27.34
C THR A 170 -14.85 28.09 -27.97
N SER A 171 -14.99 29.31 -27.47
CA SER A 171 -15.83 30.32 -28.11
C SER A 171 -15.12 30.77 -29.37
N SER A 172 -15.32 30.03 -30.45
CA SER A 172 -15.01 30.49 -31.80
C SER A 172 -16.00 31.59 -32.16
N TYR A 173 -15.72 32.82 -31.76
CA TYR A 173 -16.28 34.00 -32.41
C TYR A 173 -15.53 34.15 -33.74
N THR A 174 -16.13 33.62 -34.81
CA THR A 174 -15.85 34.07 -36.17
C THR A 174 -16.38 35.49 -36.32
N LEU A 175 -15.48 36.45 -36.55
CA LEU A 175 -15.76 37.71 -37.21
C LEU A 175 -15.14 37.67 -38.61
#